data_AF-A0A438H0J6-F1
#
_entry.id   AF-A0A438H0J6-F1
#
_cell.length_a   1.000
_cell.length_b   1.000
_cell.length_c   1.000
_cell.angle_alpha   90.00
_cell.angle_beta   90.00
_cell.angle_gamma   90.00
#
_symmetry.space_group_name_H-M   'P 1'
#
loop_
_entity.id
_entity.type
_entity.pdbx_description
1 polymer ?
#
loop_
_entity_poly.entity_id
_entity_poly.type
_entity_poly.pdbx_seq_one_letter_code
_entity_poly.pdbx_strand_id
1 'polypeptide(L)'
;MSFMKGDLLARTRKLVKGLAKAEPVWLKAMERAPPPTFPRPDGKVKKISLPEDFYIQKFFQKHPDSKYEDAIKYCSILINSSIYLSFLIYDN
;
A
#
# COMPACT_ATOMS: atom_id res chain seq x y z
N MET A 1 28.05 1.05 2.44
CA MET A 1 27.58 1.49 1.10
C MET A 1 26.41 0.59 0.70
N SER A 2 25.17 1.08 0.63
CA SER A 2 24.02 0.24 0.24
C SER A 2 23.85 0.22 -1.28
N PHE A 3 23.90 -0.98 -1.86
CA PHE A 3 23.71 -1.26 -3.29
C PHE A 3 22.36 -0.71 -3.83
N MET A 4 21.39 -0.48 -2.95
CA MET A 4 20.01 -0.08 -3.27
C MET A 4 19.72 1.42 -3.21
N LYS A 5 20.72 2.29 -3.02
CA LYS A 5 20.47 3.75 -2.96
C LYS A 5 20.38 4.37 -4.37
N GLY A 6 19.18 4.49 -4.94
CA GLY A 6 18.91 5.22 -6.19
C GLY A 6 17.74 4.70 -7.02
N ASP A 7 17.39 5.42 -8.10
CA ASP A 7 16.32 5.05 -9.03
C ASP A 7 16.70 3.80 -9.88
N LEU A 8 15.85 2.77 -9.81
CA LEU A 8 16.02 1.49 -10.51
C LEU A 8 15.92 1.67 -12.04
N LEU A 9 15.02 2.54 -12.49
CA LEU A 9 14.79 2.81 -13.92
C LEU A 9 16.01 3.45 -14.57
N ALA A 10 16.54 4.51 -13.95
CA ALA A 10 17.73 5.19 -14.46
C ALA A 10 18.95 4.26 -14.57
N ARG A 11 19.13 3.32 -13.63
CA ARG A 11 20.25 2.36 -13.66
C ARG A 11 20.08 1.30 -14.73
N THR A 12 18.89 0.71 -14.83
CA THR A 12 18.61 -0.32 -15.85
C THR A 12 18.75 0.24 -17.26
N ARG A 13 18.30 1.48 -17.51
CA ARG A 13 18.58 2.17 -18.80
C ARG A 13 20.07 2.32 -19.08
N LYS A 14 20.89 2.68 -18.09
CA LYS A 14 22.35 2.80 -18.28
C LYS A 14 23.00 1.44 -18.61
N LEU A 15 22.57 0.36 -17.97
CA LEU A 15 23.11 -0.98 -18.19
C LEU A 15 22.71 -1.56 -19.56
N VAL A 16 21.46 -1.35 -19.97
CA VAL A 16 20.96 -1.74 -21.29
C VAL A 16 21.68 -0.95 -22.39
N LYS A 17 21.82 0.38 -22.22
CA LYS A 17 22.57 1.22 -23.16
C LYS A 17 24.04 0.84 -23.26
N GLY A 18 24.64 0.40 -22.16
CA GLY A 18 26.01 -0.09 -22.13
C GLY A 18 26.18 -1.53 -22.65
N LEU A 19 25.12 -2.15 -23.20
CA LEU A 19 25.09 -3.56 -23.64
C LEU A 19 25.54 -4.57 -22.57
N ALA A 20 25.61 -4.13 -21.30
CA ALA A 20 26.05 -4.96 -20.19
C ALA A 20 24.96 -5.94 -19.75
N LYS A 21 23.70 -5.65 -20.07
CA LYS A 21 22.54 -6.51 -19.81
C LYS A 21 21.54 -6.44 -20.97
N ALA A 22 20.89 -7.56 -21.26
CA ALA A 22 19.77 -7.61 -22.20
C ALA A 22 18.57 -6.79 -21.69
N GLU A 23 17.75 -6.28 -22.61
CA GLU A 23 16.52 -5.55 -22.29
C GLU A 23 15.55 -6.46 -21.51
N PRO A 24 15.18 -6.11 -20.27
CA PRO A 24 14.18 -6.87 -19.55
C PRO A 24 12.78 -6.55 -20.07
N VAL A 25 11.92 -7.57 -20.13
CA VAL A 25 10.54 -7.48 -20.65
C VAL A 25 9.73 -6.38 -19.96
N TRP A 26 9.95 -6.15 -18.67
CA TRP A 26 9.23 -5.16 -17.86
C TRP A 26 9.69 -3.70 -18.09
N LEU A 27 10.84 -3.45 -18.72
CA LEU A 27 11.39 -2.10 -18.89
C LEU A 27 10.45 -1.21 -19.71
N LYS A 28 9.92 -1.73 -20.82
CA LYS A 28 9.01 -1.01 -21.72
C LYS A 28 7.68 -0.66 -21.06
N ALA A 29 7.17 -1.52 -20.18
CA ALA A 29 5.97 -1.25 -19.42
C ALA A 29 6.20 -0.14 -18.38
N MET A 30 7.34 -0.20 -17.70
CA MET A 30 7.73 0.75 -16.65
C MET A 30 8.05 2.15 -17.21
N GLU A 31 8.54 2.24 -18.46
CA GLU A 31 8.72 3.52 -19.16
C GLU A 31 7.40 4.17 -19.58
N ARG A 32 6.40 3.36 -19.94
CA ARG A 32 5.05 3.84 -20.28
C ARG A 32 4.28 4.32 -19.05
N ALA A 33 4.43 3.62 -17.94
CA ALA A 33 3.73 3.91 -16.69
C ALA A 33 4.73 3.93 -15.52
N PRO A 34 5.46 5.05 -15.32
CA PRO A 34 6.35 5.17 -14.18
C PRO A 34 5.54 5.20 -12.87
N PRO A 35 6.09 4.68 -11.76
CA PRO A 35 5.43 4.76 -10.47
C PRO A 35 5.23 6.22 -10.05
N PRO A 36 4.12 6.56 -9.39
CA PRO A 36 3.85 7.92 -8.94
C PRO A 36 4.91 8.35 -7.90
N THR A 37 5.55 9.48 -8.15
CA THR A 37 6.43 10.12 -7.18
C THR A 37 5.62 11.05 -6.30
N PHE A 38 5.45 10.68 -5.04
CA PHE A 38 4.85 11.59 -4.06
C PHE A 38 5.92 12.56 -3.54
N PRO A 39 5.60 13.85 -3.37
CA PRO A 39 6.51 14.77 -2.71
C PRO A 39 6.78 14.22 -1.32
N ARG A 40 8.03 13.88 -1.04
CA ARG A 40 8.41 13.39 0.29
C ARG A 40 8.41 14.60 1.21
N PRO A 41 7.50 14.70 2.20
CA PRO A 41 7.60 15.78 3.16
C PRO A 41 8.87 15.56 3.98
N ASP A 42 9.76 16.55 4.01
CA ASP A 42 10.96 16.54 4.85
C ASP A 42 10.63 16.69 6.35
N GLY A 43 9.34 16.91 6.67
CA GLY A 43 8.83 17.15 8.01
C GLY A 43 8.26 15.91 8.73
N LYS A 44 8.05 16.07 10.04
CA LYS A 44 7.39 15.06 10.88
C LYS A 44 5.96 14.80 10.37
N VAL A 45 5.58 13.53 10.27
CA VAL A 45 4.22 13.11 9.92
C VAL A 45 3.24 13.72 10.93
N LYS A 46 2.23 14.45 10.44
CA LYS A 46 1.21 15.07 11.29
C LYS A 46 0.34 13.97 11.91
N LYS A 47 0.08 14.08 13.20
CA LYS A 47 -0.89 13.21 13.88
C LYS A 47 -2.28 13.52 13.33
N ILE A 48 -3.00 12.48 12.89
CA ILE A 48 -4.40 12.59 12.51
C ILE A 48 -5.22 12.74 13.80
N SER A 49 -6.11 13.72 13.84
CA SER A 49 -7.01 13.97 14.97
C SER A 49 -8.41 14.22 14.42
N LEU A 50 -9.40 13.53 14.99
CA LEU A 50 -10.82 13.72 14.68
C LEU A 50 -11.46 14.61 15.77
N PRO A 51 -12.50 15.39 15.42
CA PRO A 51 -13.22 16.18 16.42
C PRO A 51 -13.91 15.29 17.48
N GLU A 52 -14.23 14.04 17.14
CA GLU A 52 -14.85 13.07 18.06
C GLU A 52 -13.88 12.48 19.09
N ASP A 53 -12.57 12.56 18.86
CA ASP A 53 -11.54 11.91 19.69
C ASP A 53 -11.66 12.31 21.17
N PHE A 54 -12.08 13.54 21.45
CA PHE A 54 -12.29 14.04 22.80
C PHE A 54 -13.37 13.28 23.57
N TYR A 55 -14.48 12.97 22.90
CA TYR A 55 -15.60 12.25 23.51
C TYR A 55 -15.30 10.75 23.63
N ILE A 56 -14.63 10.19 22.63
CA ILE A 56 -14.17 8.80 22.63
C ILE A 56 -13.23 8.55 23.82
N GLN A 57 -12.30 9.47 24.09
CA GLN A 57 -11.41 9.38 25.25
C GLN A 57 -12.17 9.41 26.57
N LYS A 58 -13.17 10.30 26.72
CA LYS A 58 -14.02 10.35 27.91
C LYS A 58 -14.86 9.09 28.08
N PHE A 59 -15.32 8.50 26.98
CA PHE A 59 -16.09 7.27 26.98
C PHE A 59 -15.25 6.09 27.48
N PHE A 60 -14.04 5.92 26.94
CA PHE A 60 -13.13 4.85 27.37
C PHE A 60 -12.63 4.99 28.82
N GLN A 61 -12.59 6.21 29.36
CA GLN A 61 -12.32 6.43 30.78
C GLN A 61 -13.46 5.94 31.68
N LYS A 62 -14.72 6.08 31.22
CA LYS A 62 -15.90 5.64 31.98
C LYS A 62 -16.14 4.14 31.87
N HIS A 63 -15.81 3.55 30.72
CA HIS A 63 -16.05 2.14 30.43
C HIS A 63 -14.75 1.47 29.96
N PRO A 64 -13.87 1.04 30.87
CA PRO A 64 -12.59 0.42 30.48
C PRO A 64 -12.78 -0.91 29.73
N ASP A 65 -13.85 -1.63 30.02
CA ASP A 65 -14.21 -2.92 29.39
C ASP A 65 -14.72 -2.76 27.94
N SER A 66 -15.03 -1.52 27.52
CA SER A 66 -15.54 -1.22 26.18
C SER A 66 -14.44 -1.13 25.11
N LYS A 67 -13.16 -1.27 25.49
CA LYS A 67 -12.04 -1.38 24.55
C LYS A 67 -12.00 -2.71 23.80
N TYR A 68 -13.15 -3.35 23.59
CA TYR A 68 -13.22 -4.43 22.62
C TYR A 68 -12.84 -3.82 21.28
N GLU A 69 -11.71 -4.30 20.75
CA GLU A 69 -11.32 -4.10 19.37
C GLU A 69 -12.54 -4.53 18.55
N ASP A 70 -13.33 -3.58 18.06
CA ASP A 70 -14.13 -3.83 16.88
C ASP A 70 -13.09 -4.19 15.85
N ALA A 71 -12.86 -5.50 15.69
CA ALA A 71 -12.11 -6.06 14.60
C ALA A 71 -12.78 -5.42 13.39
N ILE A 72 -12.14 -4.37 12.85
CA ILE A 72 -12.55 -3.67 11.64
C ILE A 72 -12.98 -4.80 10.75
N LYS A 73 -14.29 -4.91 10.48
CA LYS A 73 -14.88 -6.13 9.91
C LYS A 73 -14.22 -6.36 8.55
N TYR A 74 -13.08 -7.05 8.54
CA TYR A 74 -12.37 -7.51 7.35
C TYR A 74 -13.29 -8.41 6.51
N CYS A 75 -14.37 -8.87 7.13
CA CYS A 75 -15.47 -9.56 6.50
C CYS A 75 -16.06 -8.80 5.29
N SER A 76 -16.15 -7.46 5.26
CA SER A 76 -16.72 -6.80 4.06
C SER A 76 -15.83 -6.92 2.81
N ILE A 77 -14.52 -7.13 2.96
CA ILE A 77 -13.58 -7.38 1.86
C ILE A 77 -13.55 -8.89 1.52
N LEU A 78 -13.64 -9.76 2.53
CA LEU A 78 -13.60 -11.22 2.35
C LEU A 78 -14.92 -11.82 1.83
N ILE A 79 -16.07 -11.17 2.06
CA ILE A 79 -17.37 -11.62 1.53
C ILE A 79 -17.40 -11.47 0.00
N ASN A 80 -16.84 -10.38 -0.53
CA ASN A 80 -16.83 -10.15 -1.98
C ASN A 80 -15.85 -11.08 -2.73
N SER A 81 -14.73 -11.49 -2.14
CA SER A 81 -13.83 -12.46 -2.81
C SER A 81 -14.36 -13.90 -2.77
N SER A 82 -15.08 -14.29 -1.71
CA SER A 82 -15.62 -15.65 -1.57
C SER A 82 -16.84 -15.90 -2.49
N ILE A 83 -17.70 -14.90 -2.71
CA ILE A 83 -18.83 -15.01 -3.64
C ILE A 83 -18.33 -15.14 -5.09
N TYR A 84 -17.27 -14.42 -5.48
CA TYR A 84 -16.68 -14.53 -6.81
C TYR A 84 -15.98 -15.88 -7.05
N LEU A 85 -15.35 -16.48 -6.03
CA LEU A 85 -14.78 -17.84 -6.14
C LEU A 85 -15.87 -18.91 -6.25
N SER A 86 -16.98 -18.74 -5.53
CA SER A 86 -18.12 -19.67 -5.56
C SER A 86 -18.84 -19.65 -6.92
N PHE A 87 -18.93 -18.47 -7.56
CA PHE A 87 -19.52 -18.32 -8.89
C PHE A 87 -18.64 -18.93 -10.01
N LEU A 88 -17.31 -18.83 -9.91
CA LEU A 88 -16.39 -19.40 -10.89
C LEU A 88 -16.18 -20.92 -10.78
N ILE A 89 -16.54 -21.54 -9.64
CA ILE A 89 -16.43 -22.99 -9.44
C ILE A 89 -17.70 -23.72 -9.89
N TYR A 90 -18.85 -23.05 -9.98
CA TYR A 90 -20.14 -23.66 -10.39
C TYR A 90 -20.42 -23.59 -11.91
N ASP A 91 -19.59 -22.87 -12.68
CA ASP A 91 -19.70 -22.74 -14.15
C ASP A 91 -18.65 -23.59 -14.93
N ASN A 92 -18.15 -24.70 -14.35
CA ASN A 92 -17.31 -25.70 -15.03
C ASN A 92 -17.94 -27.10 -14.98
#